data_AF-A0A959D8F3-F1
#
_entry.id   AF-A0A959D8F3-F1
#
_cell.length_a   1.000
_cell.length_b   1.000
_cell.length_c   1.000
_cell.angle_alpha   90.00
_cell.angle_beta   90.00
_cell.angle_gamma   90.00
#
_symmetry.space_group_name_H-M   'P 1'
#
loop_
_entity.id
_entity.type
_entity.pdbx_description
1 polymer ?
#
loop_
_entity_poly.entity_id
_entity_poly.type
_entity_poly.pdbx_seq_one_letter_code
_entity_poly.pdbx_strand_id
1 'polypeptide(L)'
;MIRDEYILDKFKQLSLEAQVKVLMDALEIMAKEGYKNKVDGISLAMGIPLFPEIESIKKIDGYKITVCFEQDEHRIIDFNKLFTKEKRFEKVLLEDYEKFKEVEVDEGTLVWRNLGIWTKNLEGKKVFHYYDIDPGMLYENSILVAHEEAS
;
A
#
# COMPACT_ATOMS: atom_id res chain seq x y z
N MET A 1 0.87 6.85 3.46
CA MET A 1 2.16 7.40 2.97
C MET A 1 3.23 6.34 3.12
N ILE A 2 4.10 6.15 2.12
CA ILE A 2 5.23 5.22 2.26
C ILE A 2 6.21 5.72 3.32
N ARG A 3 6.75 4.79 4.11
CA ARG A 3 7.74 5.06 5.14
C ARG A 3 9.12 5.28 4.53
N ASP A 4 9.85 6.24 5.08
CA ASP A 4 11.23 6.53 4.70
C ASP A 4 12.13 5.29 4.81
N GLU A 5 11.93 4.47 5.84
CA GLU A 5 12.71 3.24 6.03
C GLU A 5 12.54 2.27 4.85
N TYR A 6 11.31 2.13 4.33
CA TYR A 6 11.07 1.27 3.17
C TYR A 6 11.81 1.78 1.93
N ILE A 7 11.73 3.09 1.65
CA ILE A 7 12.42 3.72 0.52
C ILE A 7 13.93 3.50 0.64
N LEU A 8 14.50 3.78 1.82
CA LEU A 8 15.92 3.64 2.07
C LEU A 8 16.39 2.18 1.99
N ASP A 9 15.59 1.23 2.44
CA ASP A 9 15.94 -0.19 2.35
C ASP A 9 15.89 -0.69 0.91
N LYS A 10 14.92 -0.24 0.10
CA LYS A 10 14.92 -0.49 -1.35
C LYS A 10 16.13 0.13 -2.04
N PHE A 11 16.48 1.36 -1.69
CA PHE A 11 17.66 2.05 -2.22
C PHE A 11 18.96 1.29 -1.90
N LYS A 12 19.13 0.84 -0.65
CA LYS A 12 20.33 0.09 -0.22
C LYS A 12 20.49 -1.28 -0.90
N GLN A 13 19.39 -1.87 -1.39
CA GLN A 13 19.42 -3.13 -2.14
C GLN A 13 19.93 -2.98 -3.57
N LEU A 14 20.01 -1.75 -4.09
CA LEU A 14 20.56 -1.47 -5.41
C LEU A 14 22.09 -1.63 -5.44
N SER A 15 22.65 -1.87 -6.62
CA SER A 15 24.10 -1.82 -6.82
C SER A 15 24.64 -0.41 -6.56
N LEU A 16 25.93 -0.28 -6.23
CA LEU A 16 26.55 1.04 -6.00
C LEU A 16 26.39 1.98 -7.19
N GLU A 17 26.50 1.47 -8.42
CA GLU A 17 26.30 2.26 -9.64
C GLU A 17 24.86 2.77 -9.75
N ALA A 18 23.88 1.90 -9.51
CA ALA A 18 22.47 2.28 -9.51
C ALA A 18 22.13 3.26 -8.38
N GLN A 19 22.72 3.09 -7.19
CA GLN A 19 22.58 4.04 -6.08
C GLN A 19 23.09 5.43 -6.48
N VAL A 20 24.28 5.52 -7.07
CA VAL A 20 24.84 6.80 -7.55
C VAL A 20 23.91 7.45 -8.59
N LYS A 21 23.41 6.67 -9.55
CA LYS A 21 22.46 7.18 -10.55
C LYS A 21 21.19 7.74 -9.91
N VAL A 22 20.57 6.99 -9.00
CA VAL A 22 19.36 7.43 -8.28
C VAL A 22 19.62 8.70 -7.48
N LEU A 23 20.77 8.83 -6.82
CA LEU A 23 21.12 10.05 -6.09
C LEU A 23 21.29 11.26 -7.02
N MET A 24 21.89 11.06 -8.20
CA MET A 24 22.01 12.13 -9.20
C MET A 24 20.64 12.55 -9.74
N ASP A 25 19.79 11.59 -10.11
CA ASP A 25 18.43 11.84 -10.59
C ASP A 25 17.60 12.57 -9.51
N ALA A 26 17.70 12.13 -8.25
CA ALA A 26 17.04 12.77 -7.11
C ALA A 26 17.49 14.22 -6.90
N LEU A 27 18.79 14.51 -7.03
CA LEU A 27 19.32 15.88 -6.95
C LEU A 27 18.73 16.78 -8.03
N GLU A 28 18.61 16.27 -9.26
CA GLU A 28 18.00 17.03 -10.36
C GLU A 28 16.50 17.30 -10.12
N ILE A 29 15.75 16.31 -9.65
CA ILE A 29 14.33 16.45 -9.32
C ILE A 29 14.16 17.50 -8.22
N MET A 30 14.91 17.37 -7.11
CA MET A 30 14.85 18.32 -5.99
C MET A 30 15.19 19.75 -6.42
N ALA A 31 16.17 19.93 -7.31
CA ALA A 31 16.54 21.25 -7.83
C ALA A 31 15.46 21.90 -8.70
N LYS A 32 14.70 21.10 -9.47
CA LYS A 32 13.62 21.59 -10.34
C LYS A 32 12.32 21.86 -9.59
N GLU A 33 11.94 20.96 -8.68
CA GLU A 33 10.59 20.93 -8.10
C GLU A 33 10.54 21.48 -6.67
N GLY A 34 11.69 21.83 -6.07
CA GLY A 34 11.76 22.50 -4.78
C GLY A 34 11.50 21.58 -3.58
N TYR A 35 11.57 20.26 -3.77
CA TYR A 35 11.49 19.29 -2.68
C TYR A 35 12.62 19.51 -1.67
N LYS A 36 12.26 19.55 -0.39
CA LYS A 36 13.21 19.75 0.72
C LYS A 36 13.65 18.43 1.35
N ASN A 37 12.84 17.38 1.24
CA ASN A 37 13.16 16.07 1.79
C ASN A 37 13.96 15.25 0.76
N LYS A 38 15.11 14.73 1.20
CA LYS A 38 15.99 13.89 0.38
C LYS A 38 15.37 12.54 0.09
N VAL A 39 14.61 11.98 1.03
CA VAL A 39 14.00 10.66 0.88
C VAL A 39 12.89 10.71 -0.17
N ASP A 40 12.10 11.78 -0.19
CA ASP A 40 11.11 12.00 -1.23
C ASP A 40 11.75 12.05 -2.63
N GLY A 41 12.85 12.79 -2.76
CA GLY A 41 13.61 12.85 -4.02
C GLY A 41 14.13 11.48 -4.46
N ILE A 42 14.62 10.66 -3.53
CA ILE A 42 15.04 9.27 -3.80
C ILE A 42 13.84 8.42 -4.23
N SER A 43 12.71 8.53 -3.54
CA SER A 43 11.47 7.81 -3.87
C SER A 43 11.05 8.10 -5.31
N LEU A 44 10.96 9.38 -5.68
CA LEU A 44 10.60 9.82 -7.02
C LEU A 44 11.59 9.34 -8.08
N ALA A 45 12.89 9.45 -7.82
CA ALA A 45 13.94 8.95 -8.73
C ALA A 45 13.87 7.43 -8.92
N MET A 46 13.40 6.68 -7.93
CA MET A 46 13.20 5.24 -8.00
C MET A 46 11.83 4.84 -8.59
N GLY A 47 10.93 5.79 -8.85
CA GLY A 47 9.56 5.51 -9.28
C GLY A 47 8.69 4.89 -8.17
N ILE A 48 9.06 5.06 -6.90
CA ILE A 48 8.24 4.63 -5.77
C ILE A 48 7.27 5.77 -5.42
N PRO A 49 5.94 5.56 -5.44
CA PRO A 49 4.97 6.59 -5.09
C PRO A 49 5.03 6.92 -3.60
N LEU A 50 4.94 8.20 -3.23
CA LEU A 50 4.88 8.62 -1.82
C LEU A 50 3.51 8.32 -1.19
N PHE A 51 2.46 8.43 -2.00
CA PHE A 51 1.07 8.19 -1.62
C PHE A 51 0.48 7.22 -2.65
N PRO A 52 0.77 5.92 -2.53
CA PRO A 52 0.16 4.94 -3.42
C PRO A 52 -1.35 4.90 -3.20
N GLU A 53 -2.09 4.77 -4.29
CA GLU A 53 -3.53 4.51 -4.27
C GLU A 53 -3.85 3.26 -5.09
N ILE A 54 -4.79 2.46 -4.61
CA ILE A 54 -5.27 1.26 -5.30
C ILE A 54 -6.42 1.67 -6.22
N GLU A 55 -6.27 1.39 -7.51
CA GLU A 55 -7.33 1.64 -8.49
C GLU A 55 -8.35 0.49 -8.53
N SER A 56 -7.89 -0.76 -8.44
CA SER A 56 -8.76 -1.93 -8.55
C SER A 56 -8.18 -3.22 -7.99
N ILE A 57 -9.07 -4.12 -7.55
CA ILE A 57 -8.74 -5.53 -7.30
C ILE A 57 -8.84 -6.27 -8.63
N LYS A 58 -7.79 -7.02 -8.99
CA LYS A 58 -7.77 -7.88 -10.19
C LYS A 58 -8.17 -9.30 -9.87
N LYS A 59 -7.68 -9.83 -8.75
CA LYS A 59 -7.89 -11.23 -8.37
C LYS A 59 -7.82 -11.43 -6.87
N ILE A 60 -8.67 -12.32 -6.37
CA ILE A 60 -8.62 -12.85 -5.01
C ILE A 60 -8.37 -14.35 -5.11
N ASP A 61 -7.25 -14.83 -4.60
CA ASP A 61 -6.87 -16.25 -4.59
C ASP A 61 -6.47 -16.67 -3.16
N GLY A 62 -7.39 -17.34 -2.48
CA GLY A 62 -7.31 -17.51 -1.03
C GLY A 62 -7.13 -16.15 -0.34
N TYR A 63 -6.15 -16.06 0.56
CA TYR A 63 -5.81 -14.83 1.29
C TYR A 63 -4.78 -13.95 0.57
N LYS A 64 -4.64 -14.11 -0.75
CA LYS A 64 -3.83 -13.23 -1.58
C LYS A 64 -4.74 -12.38 -2.45
N ILE A 65 -4.47 -11.09 -2.49
CA ILE A 65 -5.18 -10.16 -3.37
C ILE A 65 -4.16 -9.58 -4.35
N THR A 66 -4.47 -9.71 -5.63
CA THR A 66 -3.76 -8.98 -6.69
C THR A 66 -4.50 -7.68 -6.92
N VAL A 67 -3.81 -6.57 -6.77
CA VAL A 67 -4.35 -5.22 -6.96
C VAL A 67 -3.54 -4.51 -8.03
N CYS A 68 -4.18 -3.54 -8.67
CA CYS A 68 -3.52 -2.54 -9.50
C CYS A 68 -3.51 -1.23 -8.73
N PHE A 69 -2.32 -0.73 -8.46
CA PHE A 69 -2.10 0.63 -8.01
C PHE A 69 -2.17 1.58 -9.20
N GLU A 70 -2.17 2.89 -8.93
CA GLU A 70 -1.97 3.91 -9.96
C GLU A 70 -0.74 3.61 -10.83
N GLN A 71 -0.75 4.14 -12.06
CA GLN A 71 0.31 3.92 -13.06
C GLN A 71 0.43 2.47 -13.56
N ASP A 72 -0.68 1.71 -13.53
CA ASP A 72 -0.75 0.32 -13.99
C ASP A 72 0.23 -0.62 -13.26
N GLU A 73 0.54 -0.31 -11.99
CA GLU A 73 1.44 -1.12 -11.17
C GLU A 73 0.69 -2.28 -10.49
N HIS A 74 0.91 -3.51 -10.96
CA HIS A 74 0.25 -4.71 -10.42
C HIS A 74 1.06 -5.31 -9.29
N ARG A 75 0.41 -5.51 -8.13
CA ARG A 75 1.08 -6.07 -6.95
C ARG A 75 0.23 -7.12 -6.26
N ILE A 76 0.88 -8.14 -5.70
CA ILE A 76 0.23 -9.17 -4.88
C ILE A 76 0.48 -8.88 -3.40
N ILE A 77 -0.60 -8.81 -2.62
CA ILE A 77 -0.60 -8.69 -1.16
C ILE A 77 -0.97 -10.05 -0.56
N ASP A 78 -0.13 -10.59 0.32
CA ASP A 78 -0.39 -11.85 1.04
C ASP A 78 -0.87 -11.55 2.47
N PHE A 79 -2.18 -11.66 2.69
CA PHE A 79 -2.80 -11.31 3.97
C PHE A 79 -2.49 -12.30 5.08
N ASN A 80 -2.03 -13.52 4.79
CA ASN A 80 -1.51 -14.41 5.83
C ASN A 80 -0.23 -13.87 6.48
N LYS A 81 0.51 -13.03 5.76
CA LYS A 81 1.75 -12.41 6.25
C LYS A 81 1.50 -11.02 6.82
N LEU A 82 0.57 -10.28 6.22
CA LEU A 82 0.25 -8.92 6.64
C LEU A 82 -0.59 -8.89 7.92
N PHE A 83 -1.57 -9.78 8.05
CA PHE A 83 -2.47 -9.80 9.19
C PHE A 83 -1.91 -10.55 10.38
N THR A 84 -2.31 -10.10 11.57
CA THR A 84 -1.89 -10.62 12.86
C THR A 84 -3.10 -11.00 13.72
N LYS A 85 -3.00 -12.09 14.49
CA LYS A 85 -4.12 -12.62 15.29
C LYS A 85 -4.42 -11.79 16.55
N GLU A 86 -3.53 -10.85 16.89
CA GLU A 86 -3.62 -9.96 18.04
C GLU A 86 -4.57 -8.79 17.78
N LYS A 87 -4.77 -8.41 16.51
CA LYS A 87 -5.70 -7.35 16.12
C LYS A 87 -7.06 -7.95 15.81
N ARG A 88 -8.10 -7.38 16.44
CA ARG A 88 -9.48 -7.91 16.41
C ARG A 88 -10.00 -8.18 15.00
N PHE A 89 -9.90 -7.20 14.09
CA PHE A 89 -10.47 -7.32 12.74
C PHE A 89 -9.65 -8.24 11.84
N GLU A 90 -8.33 -8.10 11.87
CA GLU A 90 -7.40 -8.97 11.14
C GLU A 90 -7.58 -10.44 11.52
N LYS A 91 -7.73 -10.74 12.82
CA LYS A 91 -8.05 -12.10 13.28
C LYS A 91 -9.35 -12.62 12.68
N VAL A 92 -10.42 -11.80 12.68
CA VAL A 92 -11.72 -12.21 12.09
C VAL A 92 -11.56 -12.52 10.61
N LEU A 93 -10.83 -11.69 9.86
CA LEU A 93 -10.59 -11.89 8.44
C LEU A 93 -9.77 -13.18 8.19
N LEU A 94 -8.76 -13.46 9.01
CA LEU A 94 -7.97 -14.71 8.93
C LEU A 94 -8.75 -15.98 9.30
N GLU A 95 -9.79 -15.86 10.12
CA GLU A 95 -10.61 -17.01 10.58
C GLU A 95 -11.87 -17.22 9.73
N ASP A 96 -12.32 -16.19 9.01
CA ASP A 96 -13.55 -16.19 8.22
C ASP A 96 -13.29 -15.71 6.80
N TYR A 97 -13.01 -16.66 5.90
CA TYR A 97 -12.73 -16.38 4.50
C TYR A 97 -13.90 -15.71 3.77
N GLU A 98 -15.15 -16.05 4.16
CA GLU A 98 -16.33 -15.44 3.54
C GLU A 98 -16.39 -13.95 3.82
N LYS A 99 -16.01 -13.51 5.03
CA LYS A 99 -15.84 -12.09 5.32
C LYS A 99 -14.64 -11.48 4.60
N PHE A 100 -13.54 -12.22 4.47
CA PHE A 100 -12.34 -11.72 3.79
C PHE A 100 -12.58 -11.39 2.32
N LYS A 101 -13.29 -12.25 1.59
CA LYS A 101 -13.54 -12.04 0.16
C LYS A 101 -14.54 -10.92 -0.16
N GLU A 102 -15.21 -10.36 0.85
CA GLU A 102 -16.08 -9.16 0.70
C GLU A 102 -15.29 -7.84 0.66
N VAL A 103 -13.96 -7.91 0.56
CA VAL A 103 -13.08 -6.75 0.36
C VAL A 103 -13.43 -6.00 -0.93
N GLU A 104 -13.40 -4.68 -0.86
CA GLU A 104 -13.57 -3.79 -2.00
C GLU A 104 -12.53 -2.68 -1.98
N VAL A 105 -12.43 -1.96 -3.10
CA VAL A 105 -11.64 -0.72 -3.18
C VAL A 105 -12.56 0.45 -2.90
N ASP A 106 -12.20 1.28 -1.93
CA ASP A 106 -12.88 2.54 -1.61
C ASP A 106 -11.82 3.60 -1.30
N GLU A 107 -11.96 4.80 -1.88
CA GLU A 107 -11.04 5.94 -1.69
C GLU A 107 -9.54 5.56 -1.78
N GLY A 108 -9.16 4.76 -2.78
CA GLY A 108 -7.75 4.42 -3.04
C GLY A 108 -7.17 3.34 -2.11
N THR A 109 -7.99 2.65 -1.31
CA THR A 109 -7.52 1.55 -0.46
C THR A 109 -8.49 0.37 -0.36
N LEU A 110 -8.08 -0.71 0.30
CA LEU A 110 -8.89 -1.90 0.58
C LEU A 110 -9.72 -1.73 1.85
N VAL A 111 -11.02 -1.99 1.72
CA VAL A 111 -12.01 -1.80 2.79
C VAL A 111 -12.90 -3.04 2.93
N TRP A 112 -13.22 -3.38 4.18
CA TRP A 112 -14.17 -4.43 4.55
C TRP A 112 -15.41 -3.81 5.19
N ARG A 113 -16.47 -3.55 4.41
CA ARG A 113 -17.68 -2.89 4.92
C ARG A 113 -18.47 -3.69 5.95
N ASN A 114 -18.25 -5.01 5.97
CA ASN A 114 -18.83 -5.94 6.94
C ASN A 114 -18.13 -5.90 8.32
N LEU A 115 -17.01 -5.17 8.45
CA LEU A 115 -16.24 -5.00 9.68
C LEU A 115 -16.03 -3.52 9.97
N GLY A 116 -15.99 -3.16 11.25
CA GLY A 116 -15.81 -1.77 11.64
C GLY A 116 -16.21 -1.49 13.08
N ILE A 117 -16.18 -0.21 13.42
CA ILE A 117 -16.58 0.29 14.74
C ILE A 117 -17.64 1.38 14.63
N TRP A 118 -18.57 1.37 15.56
CA TRP A 118 -19.46 2.49 15.79
C TRP A 118 -18.77 3.50 16.72
N THR A 119 -18.63 4.74 16.25
CA THR A 119 -18.14 5.88 17.03
C THR A 119 -19.25 6.94 17.12
N LYS A 120 -19.00 8.01 17.86
CA LYS A 120 -19.79 9.24 17.81
C LYS A 120 -18.96 10.34 17.20
N ASN A 121 -19.53 11.08 16.24
CA ASN A 121 -18.90 12.29 15.74
C ASN A 121 -18.99 13.44 16.78
N LEU A 122 -18.46 14.61 16.43
CA LEU A 122 -18.47 15.79 17.31
C LEU A 122 -19.88 16.28 17.69
N GLU A 123 -20.90 15.91 16.92
CA GLU A 123 -22.32 16.22 17.17
C GLU A 123 -23.03 15.15 17.98
N GLY A 124 -22.33 14.08 18.39
CA GLY A 124 -22.89 12.96 19.14
C GLY A 124 -23.66 11.92 18.28
N LYS A 125 -23.70 12.11 16.95
CA LYS A 125 -24.33 11.19 16.00
C LYS A 125 -23.47 9.93 15.85
N LYS A 126 -24.12 8.76 15.87
CA LYS A 126 -23.45 7.47 15.60
C LYS A 126 -22.99 7.41 14.15
N VAL A 127 -21.71 7.12 13.94
CA VAL A 127 -21.09 6.89 12.62
C VAL A 127 -20.43 5.53 12.65
N PHE A 128 -20.55 4.78 11.56
CA PHE A 128 -19.85 3.51 11.40
C PHE A 128 -18.61 3.74 10.56
N HIS A 129 -17.45 3.39 11.10
CA HIS A 129 -16.18 3.42 10.38
C HIS A 129 -15.83 2.00 9.99
N TYR A 130 -15.75 1.77 8.68
CA TYR A 130 -15.35 0.49 8.12
C TYR A 130 -13.90 0.17 8.49
N TYR A 131 -13.55 -1.10 8.46
CA TYR A 131 -12.16 -1.51 8.59
C TYR A 131 -11.46 -1.36 7.24
N ASP A 132 -10.47 -0.47 7.20
CA ASP A 132 -9.59 -0.19 6.07
C ASP A 132 -8.12 -0.42 6.47
N ILE A 133 -7.23 -0.39 5.49
CA ILE A 133 -5.79 -0.50 5.70
C ILE A 133 -5.13 0.68 4.98
N ASP A 134 -4.09 1.29 5.56
CA ASP A 134 -3.35 2.34 4.86
C ASP A 134 -2.75 1.79 3.54
N PRO A 135 -2.94 2.46 2.40
CA PRO A 135 -2.47 1.95 1.12
C PRO A 135 -0.94 1.92 1.03
N GLY A 136 -0.24 2.77 1.80
CA GLY A 136 1.21 2.66 1.98
C GLY A 136 1.62 1.36 2.64
N MET A 137 0.93 0.96 3.72
CA MET A 137 1.14 -0.34 4.36
C MET A 137 0.90 -1.51 3.38
N LEU A 138 -0.12 -1.43 2.53
CA LEU A 138 -0.38 -2.45 1.49
C LEU A 138 0.72 -2.49 0.43
N TYR A 139 1.19 -1.34 -0.04
CA TYR A 139 2.24 -1.23 -1.04
C TYR A 139 3.58 -1.80 -0.54
N GLU A 140 3.97 -1.45 0.69
CA GLU A 140 5.23 -1.91 1.29
C GLU A 140 5.26 -3.43 1.54
N ASN A 141 4.11 -4.03 1.81
CA ASN A 141 3.96 -5.46 2.10
C ASN A 141 3.48 -6.29 0.90
N SER A 142 3.63 -5.74 -0.31
CA SER A 142 3.29 -6.44 -1.54
C SER A 142 4.49 -6.66 -2.45
N ILE A 143 4.28 -7.52 -3.44
CA ILE A 143 5.29 -7.91 -4.42
C ILE A 143 4.81 -7.45 -5.80
N LEU A 144 5.65 -6.69 -6.50
CA LEU A 144 5.43 -6.30 -7.89
C LEU A 144 5.38 -7.54 -8.79
N VAL A 145 4.38 -7.61 -9.66
CA VAL A 145 4.20 -8.70 -10.63
C VAL A 145 4.01 -8.17 -12.04
N ALA A 146 4.33 -9.00 -13.03
CA ALA A 146 4.07 -8.66 -14.42
C ALA A 146 2.57 -8.68 -14.70
N HIS A 147 2.12 -7.83 -15.63
CA HIS A 147 0.70 -7.69 -16.01
C HIS A 147 0.06 -9.04 -16.43
N GLU A 148 0.83 -9.91 -17.09
CA GLU A 148 0.37 -11.23 -17.55
C GLU A 148 0.02 -12.19 -16.40
N GLU A 149 0.65 -12.02 -15.23
CA GLU A 149 0.41 -12.84 -14.04
C GLU A 149 -0.76 -12.31 -13.19
N ALA A 150 -1.23 -11.09 -13.47
CA ALA A 150 -2.31 -10.41 -12.77
C ALA A 150 -3.70 -10.66 -13.39
N SER A 151 -3.75 -11.29 -14.58
CA SER A 151 -4.97 -11.61 -15.33
C SER A 151 -5.61 -12.95 -14.96
#